data_AF-I8U7U7-F1
#
_entry.id   AF-I8U7U7-F1
#
_cell.length_a   1.000
_cell.length_b   1.000
_cell.length_c   1.000
_cell.angle_alpha   90.00
_cell.angle_beta   90.00
_cell.angle_gamma   90.00
#
_symmetry.space_group_name_H-M   'P 1'
#
loop_
_entity.id
_entity.type
_entity.pdbx_description
1 polymer ?
#
loop_
_entity_poly.entity_id
_entity_poly.type
_entity_poly.pdbx_seq_one_letter_code
_entity_poly.pdbx_strand_id
1 'polypeptide(L)'
;MKWPAQIIQIKSLLCSLALALTMMLSWDLTRRSPAAPRAKSIWPINRISVDAEGNTNAGLEPTGDPSGSCSSSTGQIYVRGGTSGDYYALMYSWYFPKDEPSTGLGHRHDWEGVIVWLSDSTSTSADNIVAVCPSAHGGWDCSTDGYTLDGTTPLIQYYSVWPVNHQCGLTTTVGGTQPLIAWESLPTAASTALEDTDFGDANVPFKDANFSSNLEKATF
;
A
#
# COMPACT_ATOMS: atom_id res chain seq x y z
N MET A 1 -2.16 -16.76 9.07
CA MET A 1 -2.38 -16.06 10.34
C MET A 1 -3.60 -15.17 10.21
N LYS A 2 -4.42 -15.03 11.27
CA LYS A 2 -5.44 -13.98 11.39
C LYS A 2 -5.23 -13.32 12.76
N TRP A 3 -5.22 -12.01 12.77
CA TRP A 3 -5.12 -11.22 14.00
C TRP A 3 -6.46 -11.17 14.73
N PRO A 4 -6.51 -11.40 16.05
CA PRO A 4 -7.73 -11.18 16.83
C PRO A 4 -7.99 -9.67 16.96
N ALA A 5 -9.23 -9.26 16.68
CA ALA A 5 -9.66 -7.88 16.76
C ALA A 5 -9.77 -7.44 18.23
N GLN A 6 -8.73 -6.82 18.81
CA GLN A 6 -8.88 -5.97 20.01
C GLN A 6 -7.94 -4.76 19.99
N ILE A 7 -8.58 -3.59 20.03
CA ILE A 7 -8.05 -2.22 20.01
C ILE A 7 -7.91 -1.73 21.46
N ILE A 8 -6.73 -1.23 21.87
CA ILE A 8 -6.51 -0.64 23.21
C ILE A 8 -5.94 0.80 23.10
N GLN A 9 -6.87 1.75 22.98
CA GLN A 9 -7.13 2.91 23.86
C GLN A 9 -6.10 4.00 24.23
N ILE A 10 -4.84 4.00 23.79
CA ILE A 10 -3.98 5.23 23.85
C ILE A 10 -3.60 5.73 22.44
N LYS A 11 -4.00 4.94 21.43
CA LYS A 11 -3.80 5.04 19.98
C LYS A 11 -4.96 5.76 19.25
N SER A 12 -5.78 6.54 19.95
CA SER A 12 -7.17 6.81 19.56
C SER A 12 -7.36 7.71 18.34
N LEU A 13 -6.65 8.83 18.19
CA LEU A 13 -6.94 9.77 17.11
C LEU A 13 -6.49 9.24 15.73
N LEU A 14 -5.26 8.73 15.63
CA LEU A 14 -4.70 8.20 14.39
C LEU A 14 -5.42 6.93 13.94
N CYS A 15 -5.75 6.05 14.90
CA CYS A 15 -6.57 4.87 14.64
C CYS A 15 -7.97 5.26 14.17
N SER A 16 -8.65 6.21 14.84
CA SER A 16 -9.96 6.68 14.40
C SER A 16 -9.93 7.39 13.04
N LEU A 17 -8.91 8.21 12.77
CA LEU A 17 -8.73 8.92 11.50
C LEU A 17 -8.46 7.94 10.35
N ALA A 18 -7.54 6.99 10.55
CA ALA A 18 -7.17 6.00 9.53
C ALA A 18 -8.21 4.88 9.36
N LEU A 19 -9.02 4.55 10.38
CA LEU A 19 -10.19 3.70 10.18
C LEU A 19 -11.31 4.42 9.43
N ALA A 20 -11.47 5.73 9.62
CA ALA A 20 -12.49 6.53 8.95
C ALA A 20 -12.12 6.81 7.47
N LEU A 21 -10.84 7.07 7.19
CA LEU A 21 -10.30 7.03 5.84
C LEU A 21 -9.90 5.58 5.52
N THR A 22 -10.90 4.78 5.14
CA THR A 22 -10.59 3.47 4.55
C THR A 22 -9.86 3.69 3.23
N MET A 23 -9.03 2.74 2.81
CA MET A 23 -8.38 2.79 1.50
C MET A 23 -8.87 1.64 0.65
N MET A 24 -9.17 1.94 -0.61
CA MET A 24 -9.57 0.96 -1.60
C MET A 24 -8.48 0.86 -2.66
N LEU A 25 -7.91 -0.33 -2.77
CA LEU A 25 -7.03 -0.65 -3.87
C LEU A 25 -7.86 -1.36 -4.93
N SER A 26 -7.92 -0.77 -6.10
CA SER A 26 -8.43 -1.34 -7.33
C SER A 26 -7.25 -1.89 -8.14
N TRP A 27 -7.57 -2.66 -9.17
CA TRP A 27 -6.55 -3.21 -10.05
C TRP A 27 -7.03 -3.02 -11.48
N ASP A 28 -6.27 -2.26 -12.28
CA ASP A 28 -6.55 -2.05 -13.69
C ASP A 28 -5.78 -3.06 -14.55
N LEU A 29 -6.52 -3.73 -15.44
CA LEU A 29 -6.08 -4.84 -16.27
C LEU A 29 -6.06 -4.48 -17.76
N THR A 30 -6.14 -3.19 -18.10
CA THR A 30 -6.50 -2.77 -19.46
C THR A 30 -5.34 -2.38 -20.37
N ARG A 31 -4.09 -2.25 -19.89
CA ARG A 31 -2.93 -1.97 -20.78
C ARG A 31 -2.20 -3.25 -21.20
N ARG A 32 -2.67 -3.85 -22.29
CA ARG A 32 -2.18 -5.12 -22.88
C ARG A 32 -1.03 -4.91 -23.86
N SER A 33 -0.05 -5.82 -23.82
CA SER A 33 0.75 -6.21 -25.00
C SER A 33 -0.05 -7.27 -25.81
N PRO A 34 -0.07 -7.22 -27.16
CA PRO A 34 -1.03 -7.96 -27.99
C PRO A 34 -0.90 -9.51 -28.05
N ALA A 35 -0.05 -10.14 -27.24
CA ALA A 35 0.34 -11.55 -27.47
C ALA A 35 -0.13 -12.60 -26.43
N ALA A 36 -0.87 -12.25 -25.37
CA ALA A 36 -1.22 -13.21 -24.30
C ALA A 36 -2.71 -13.66 -24.33
N PRO A 37 -3.00 -14.98 -24.29
CA PRO A 37 -4.38 -15.48 -24.22
C PRO A 37 -5.07 -15.14 -22.89
N ARG A 38 -6.41 -14.98 -22.97
CA ARG A 38 -7.31 -14.57 -21.88
C ARG A 38 -7.27 -15.52 -20.68
N ALA A 39 -6.54 -15.15 -19.63
CA ALA A 39 -6.70 -15.74 -18.30
C ALA A 39 -7.83 -15.03 -17.53
N LYS A 40 -8.62 -15.83 -16.80
CA LYS A 40 -9.69 -15.34 -15.92
C LYS A 40 -9.09 -14.61 -14.72
N SER A 41 -9.79 -13.56 -14.29
CA SER A 41 -9.37 -12.57 -13.30
C SER A 41 -9.25 -13.10 -11.87
N ILE A 42 -8.09 -13.60 -11.48
CA ILE A 42 -7.75 -13.91 -10.08
C ILE A 42 -6.26 -13.51 -9.94
N TRP A 43 -6.02 -12.36 -9.30
CA TRP A 43 -4.82 -11.49 -9.44
C TRP A 43 -4.02 -11.39 -8.14
N PRO A 44 -2.75 -10.92 -8.11
CA PRO A 44 -1.98 -10.83 -6.87
C PRO A 44 -2.74 -10.01 -5.83
N ILE A 45 -3.40 -10.68 -4.90
CA ILE A 45 -3.95 -9.99 -3.75
C ILE A 45 -2.75 -9.84 -2.81
N ASN A 46 -2.53 -8.61 -2.36
CA ASN A 46 -1.52 -8.30 -1.36
C ASN A 46 -1.57 -9.33 -0.21
N ARG A 47 -0.44 -9.51 0.47
CA ARG A 47 -0.32 -10.46 1.57
C ARG A 47 0.03 -9.76 2.86
N ILE A 48 -0.17 -10.50 3.95
CA ILE A 48 0.41 -10.15 5.24
C ILE A 48 1.93 -10.29 5.08
N SER A 49 2.66 -9.21 5.35
CA SER A 49 4.13 -9.18 5.27
C SER A 49 4.80 -9.65 6.56
N VAL A 50 4.14 -9.47 7.71
CA VAL A 50 4.64 -9.82 9.04
C VAL A 50 3.51 -10.27 9.97
N ASP A 51 3.75 -11.26 10.83
CA ASP A 51 2.82 -11.70 11.88
C ASP A 51 3.13 -11.12 13.27
N ALA A 52 2.41 -11.57 14.31
CA ALA A 52 2.50 -11.04 15.67
C ALA A 52 3.83 -11.34 16.35
N GLU A 53 4.41 -12.46 15.94
CA GLU A 53 5.66 -12.99 16.44
C GLU A 53 6.86 -12.41 15.69
N GLY A 54 6.64 -11.58 14.66
CA GLY A 54 7.69 -10.97 13.85
C GLY A 54 8.20 -11.85 12.71
N ASN A 55 7.51 -12.93 12.37
CA ASN A 55 7.88 -13.72 11.19
C ASN A 55 7.49 -12.97 9.92
N THR A 56 8.45 -12.74 9.03
CA THR A 56 8.22 -12.06 7.76
C THR A 56 7.90 -13.01 6.61
N ASN A 57 7.15 -12.49 5.65
CA ASN A 57 6.76 -13.22 4.46
C ASN A 57 7.96 -13.43 3.54
N ALA A 58 8.29 -14.68 3.25
CA ALA A 58 9.45 -15.03 2.41
C ALA A 58 9.31 -14.62 0.93
N GLY A 59 8.16 -14.11 0.49
CA GLY A 59 7.92 -13.71 -0.89
C GLY A 59 7.81 -14.89 -1.86
N LEU A 60 7.82 -14.58 -3.15
CA LEU A 60 7.83 -15.53 -4.25
C LEU A 60 8.94 -15.17 -5.23
N GLU A 61 9.57 -16.17 -5.85
CA GLU A 61 10.43 -15.92 -7.00
C GLU A 61 9.60 -15.30 -8.15
N PRO A 62 10.13 -14.31 -8.91
CA PRO A 62 9.45 -13.70 -10.06
C PRO A 62 9.50 -14.64 -11.28
N THR A 63 8.88 -15.81 -11.13
CA THR A 63 8.79 -16.85 -12.15
C THR A 63 7.36 -17.33 -12.33
N GLY A 64 7.09 -17.87 -13.52
CA GLY A 64 5.78 -18.39 -13.88
C GLY A 64 4.83 -17.28 -14.33
N ASP A 65 3.57 -17.37 -13.91
CA ASP A 65 2.57 -16.34 -14.16
C ASP A 65 2.73 -15.19 -13.16
N PRO A 66 2.64 -13.91 -13.57
CA PRO A 66 2.64 -12.75 -12.66
C PRO A 66 1.74 -12.86 -11.43
N SER A 67 0.58 -13.51 -11.58
CA SER A 67 -0.37 -13.77 -10.49
C SER A 67 -0.25 -15.18 -9.86
N GLY A 68 0.61 -16.02 -10.42
CA GLY A 68 0.88 -17.37 -9.96
C GLY A 68 1.25 -17.40 -8.47
N SER A 69 0.52 -18.20 -7.69
CA SER A 69 0.72 -18.39 -6.24
C SER A 69 0.48 -17.14 -5.36
N CYS A 70 0.12 -16.00 -5.94
CA CYS A 70 -0.30 -14.78 -5.22
C CYS A 70 -1.76 -14.37 -5.50
N SER A 71 -2.50 -15.17 -6.27
CA SER A 71 -3.80 -14.78 -6.83
C SER A 71 -4.99 -14.63 -5.85
N SER A 72 -4.85 -15.09 -4.60
CA SER A 72 -5.92 -15.04 -3.60
C SER A 72 -5.38 -14.87 -2.19
N SER A 73 -5.96 -13.93 -1.45
CA SER A 73 -5.62 -13.51 -0.08
C SER A 73 -6.77 -12.67 0.47
N THR A 74 -6.88 -12.54 1.80
CA THR A 74 -7.62 -11.40 2.38
C THR A 74 -6.79 -10.11 2.33
N GLY A 75 -5.46 -10.26 2.27
CA GLY A 75 -4.52 -9.15 2.32
C GLY A 75 -4.45 -8.48 3.69
N GLN A 76 -3.64 -7.42 3.73
CA GLN A 76 -3.42 -6.55 4.87
C GLN A 76 -2.97 -5.18 4.33
N ILE A 77 -3.58 -4.12 4.81
CA ILE A 77 -3.09 -2.76 4.60
C ILE A 77 -2.44 -2.26 5.89
N TYR A 78 -1.29 -1.62 5.74
CA TYR A 78 -0.56 -0.96 6.82
C TYR A 78 -0.81 0.54 6.71
N VAL A 79 -0.87 1.25 7.84
CA VAL A 79 -0.96 2.72 7.82
C VAL A 79 -0.03 3.31 8.87
N ARG A 80 0.59 4.43 8.54
CA ARG A 80 1.31 5.28 9.51
C ARG A 80 0.99 6.73 9.26
N GLY A 81 0.73 7.47 10.34
CA GLY A 81 0.45 8.91 10.26
C GLY A 81 1.59 9.74 10.82
N GLY A 82 1.74 10.95 10.31
CA GLY A 82 2.75 11.90 10.81
C GLY A 82 2.62 13.26 10.17
N THR A 83 3.17 14.28 10.83
CA THR A 83 3.21 15.65 10.32
C THR A 83 4.47 15.86 9.47
N SER A 84 4.32 16.55 8.36
CA SER A 84 5.44 17.08 7.57
C SER A 84 5.05 18.43 7.00
N GLY A 85 5.84 19.46 7.28
CA GLY A 85 5.45 20.85 7.05
C GLY A 85 4.16 21.21 7.80
N ASP A 86 3.25 21.89 7.13
CA ASP A 86 1.96 22.32 7.68
C ASP A 86 0.85 21.26 7.56
N TYR A 87 1.15 20.09 6.99
CA TYR A 87 0.17 19.07 6.67
C TYR A 87 0.36 17.79 7.50
N TYR A 88 -0.73 17.03 7.61
CA TYR A 88 -0.72 15.71 8.21
C TYR A 88 -0.83 14.64 7.13
N ALA A 89 0.11 13.70 7.11
CA ALA A 89 0.12 12.59 6.16
C ALA A 89 -0.45 11.33 6.79
N LEU A 90 -1.22 10.58 6.00
CA LEU A 90 -1.50 9.16 6.22
C LEU A 90 -0.87 8.37 5.08
N MET A 91 0.19 7.61 5.38
CA MET A 91 0.81 6.69 4.43
C MET A 91 0.20 5.30 4.59
N TYR A 92 -0.57 4.89 3.60
CA TYR A 92 -1.09 3.53 3.48
C TYR A 92 -0.13 2.70 2.63
N SER A 93 0.03 1.43 2.97
CA SER A 93 0.97 0.56 2.24
C SER A 93 0.52 -0.89 2.18
N TRP A 94 0.88 -1.53 1.07
CA TRP A 94 0.57 -2.92 0.76
C TRP A 94 1.85 -3.67 0.42
N TYR A 95 1.89 -4.93 0.81
CA TYR A 95 2.96 -5.85 0.46
C TYR A 95 2.48 -6.87 -0.58
N PHE A 96 3.29 -7.10 -1.61
CA PHE A 96 3.08 -8.19 -2.56
C PHE A 96 4.24 -9.18 -2.47
N PRO A 97 3.98 -10.50 -2.62
CA PRO A 97 5.07 -11.48 -2.53
C PRO A 97 6.13 -11.38 -3.62
N LYS A 98 5.79 -10.80 -4.76
CA LYS A 98 6.67 -10.56 -5.91
C LYS A 98 6.12 -9.40 -6.74
N ASP A 99 7.02 -8.69 -7.40
CA ASP A 99 6.75 -7.77 -8.49
C ASP A 99 7.23 -8.44 -9.79
N GLU A 100 6.29 -8.86 -10.63
CA GLU A 100 6.61 -9.61 -11.86
C GLU A 100 5.75 -9.09 -13.02
N PRO A 101 6.21 -8.10 -13.81
CA PRO A 101 5.48 -7.65 -14.99
C PRO A 101 5.47 -8.71 -16.11
N SER A 102 6.43 -9.63 -16.13
CA SER A 102 6.49 -10.79 -17.02
C SER A 102 7.39 -11.87 -16.43
N THR A 103 7.27 -13.11 -16.92
CA THR A 103 8.04 -14.25 -16.37
C THR A 103 9.55 -14.01 -16.42
N GLY A 104 10.20 -14.13 -15.27
CA GLY A 104 11.64 -13.89 -15.11
C GLY A 104 12.06 -12.41 -15.11
N LEU A 105 11.11 -11.46 -15.16
CA LEU A 105 11.35 -10.03 -15.02
C LEU A 105 10.77 -9.54 -13.69
N GLY A 106 11.45 -8.59 -13.05
CA GLY A 106 11.06 -8.03 -11.76
C GLY A 106 11.82 -8.67 -10.59
N HIS A 107 11.22 -8.69 -9.41
CA HIS A 107 11.89 -9.11 -8.17
C HIS A 107 10.95 -9.80 -7.18
N ARG A 108 11.56 -10.54 -6.27
CA ARG A 108 10.90 -11.06 -5.08
C ARG A 108 10.56 -9.87 -4.17
N HIS A 109 9.40 -9.95 -3.52
CA HIS A 109 8.81 -8.89 -2.70
C HIS A 109 8.41 -7.66 -3.50
N ASP A 110 7.41 -6.96 -2.97
CA ASP A 110 7.07 -5.62 -3.40
C ASP A 110 6.41 -4.87 -2.24
N TRP A 111 6.63 -3.57 -2.20
CA TRP A 111 6.04 -2.65 -1.25
C TRP A 111 5.62 -1.39 -2.00
N GLU A 112 4.31 -1.19 -2.06
CA GLU A 112 3.71 0.01 -2.65
C GLU A 112 2.82 0.70 -1.62
N GLY A 113 2.45 1.94 -1.89
CA GLY A 113 1.65 2.74 -0.99
C GLY A 113 0.99 3.95 -1.63
N VAL A 114 0.27 4.68 -0.79
CA VAL A 114 -0.29 5.98 -1.11
C VAL A 114 -0.15 6.87 0.11
N ILE A 115 0.30 8.10 -0.08
CA ILE A 115 0.24 9.15 0.94
C ILE A 115 -1.00 9.99 0.67
N VAL A 116 -1.86 10.11 1.67
CA VAL A 116 -2.99 11.04 1.68
C VAL A 116 -2.62 12.19 2.59
N TRP A 117 -2.54 13.39 2.00
CA TRP A 117 -2.25 14.62 2.74
C TRP A 117 -3.54 15.28 3.20
N LEU A 118 -3.56 15.67 4.47
CA LEU A 118 -4.68 16.29 5.15
C LEU A 118 -4.30 17.69 5.65
N SER A 119 -5.24 18.63 5.55
CA SER A 119 -5.07 19.97 6.11
C SER A 119 -5.19 20.02 7.65
N ASP A 120 -5.96 19.10 8.22
CA ASP A 120 -6.22 18.98 9.65
C ASP A 120 -6.13 17.49 10.06
N SER A 121 -5.31 17.17 11.06
CA SER A 121 -5.13 15.80 11.57
C SER A 121 -6.34 15.25 12.33
N THR A 122 -7.39 16.05 12.50
CA THR A 122 -8.59 15.71 13.27
C THR A 122 -9.85 15.57 12.42
N SER A 123 -9.81 15.98 11.15
CA SER A 123 -10.96 15.90 10.24
C SER A 123 -10.87 14.71 9.29
N THR A 124 -11.99 14.01 9.09
CA THR A 124 -12.12 12.91 8.14
C THR A 124 -12.90 13.29 6.89
N SER A 125 -13.22 14.57 6.71
CA SER A 125 -14.06 15.03 5.61
C SER A 125 -13.30 15.01 4.27
N ALA A 126 -14.02 14.85 3.17
CA ALA A 126 -13.41 14.75 1.84
C ALA A 126 -12.64 16.02 1.44
N ASP A 127 -13.15 17.19 1.84
CA ASP A 127 -12.52 18.51 1.65
C ASP A 127 -11.29 18.73 2.54
N ASN A 128 -11.02 17.85 3.51
CA ASN A 128 -9.77 17.87 4.27
C ASN A 128 -8.59 17.23 3.51
N ILE A 129 -8.88 16.39 2.50
CA ILE A 129 -7.84 15.80 1.66
C ILE A 129 -7.33 16.88 0.71
N VAL A 130 -6.05 17.23 0.82
CA VAL A 130 -5.41 18.27 0.00
C VAL A 130 -4.57 17.71 -1.14
N ALA A 131 -4.08 16.46 -1.00
CA ALA A 131 -3.42 15.74 -2.07
C ALA A 131 -3.43 14.22 -1.83
N VAL A 132 -3.34 13.47 -2.93
CA VAL A 132 -3.17 12.02 -2.94
C VAL A 132 -1.95 11.69 -3.79
N CYS A 133 -1.00 10.96 -3.21
CA CYS A 133 0.27 10.63 -3.84
C CYS A 133 0.47 9.11 -3.84
N PRO A 134 0.11 8.39 -4.91
CA PRO A 134 0.43 6.97 -5.08
C PRO A 134 1.93 6.81 -5.34
N SER A 135 2.54 5.73 -4.84
CA SER A 135 3.96 5.43 -5.09
C SER A 135 4.20 4.96 -6.52
N ALA A 136 5.34 5.35 -7.08
CA ALA A 136 5.81 4.87 -8.37
C ALA A 136 7.34 4.84 -8.38
N HIS A 137 7.93 3.64 -8.42
CA HIS A 137 9.37 3.41 -8.66
C HIS A 137 10.31 4.25 -7.77
N GLY A 138 9.99 4.33 -6.48
CA GLY A 138 10.77 5.08 -5.47
C GLY A 138 10.41 6.56 -5.32
N GLY A 139 9.49 7.06 -6.14
CA GLY A 139 8.85 8.37 -6.04
C GLY A 139 7.37 8.29 -5.67
N TRP A 140 6.71 9.45 -5.70
CA TRP A 140 5.31 9.63 -5.33
C TRP A 140 4.62 10.57 -6.34
N ASP A 141 3.62 10.06 -7.06
CA ASP A 141 2.92 10.79 -8.11
C ASP A 141 1.75 11.61 -7.51
N CYS A 142 2.08 12.72 -6.87
CA CYS A 142 1.10 13.56 -6.17
C CYS A 142 0.10 14.27 -7.10
N SER A 143 -1.15 14.35 -6.65
CA SER A 143 -2.20 15.14 -7.29
C SER A 143 -3.09 15.85 -6.28
N THR A 144 -3.44 17.10 -6.56
CA THR A 144 -4.35 17.93 -5.75
C THR A 144 -5.79 17.93 -6.26
N ASP A 145 -6.02 17.53 -7.52
CA ASP A 145 -7.32 17.63 -8.20
C ASP A 145 -7.66 16.43 -9.11
N GLY A 146 -6.70 15.55 -9.39
CA GLY A 146 -6.83 14.41 -10.31
C GLY A 146 -7.23 13.09 -9.64
N TYR A 147 -7.43 13.06 -8.32
CA TYR A 147 -7.86 11.86 -7.60
C TYR A 147 -9.38 11.76 -7.53
N THR A 148 -9.88 10.53 -7.47
CA THR A 148 -11.31 10.24 -7.26
C THR A 148 -11.51 9.69 -5.87
N LEU A 149 -12.61 10.07 -5.22
CA LEU A 149 -13.01 9.55 -3.91
C LEU A 149 -14.30 8.72 -4.04
N ASP A 150 -14.37 7.62 -3.29
CA ASP A 150 -15.64 7.01 -2.88
C ASP A 150 -15.92 7.44 -1.42
N GLY A 151 -16.80 8.43 -1.27
CA GLY A 151 -16.98 9.14 0.00
C GLY A 151 -15.71 9.89 0.40
N THR A 152 -14.98 9.36 1.37
CA THR A 152 -13.71 9.91 1.91
C THR A 152 -12.50 9.03 1.57
N THR A 153 -12.69 8.04 0.69
CA THR A 153 -11.69 7.03 0.35
C THR A 153 -11.10 7.29 -1.04
N PRO A 154 -9.81 7.64 -1.17
CA PRO A 154 -9.14 7.69 -2.47
C PRO A 154 -9.18 6.34 -3.19
N LEU A 155 -9.47 6.39 -4.50
CA LEU A 155 -9.46 5.22 -5.36
C LEU A 155 -8.08 5.05 -5.99
N ILE A 156 -7.35 4.02 -5.54
CA ILE A 156 -5.98 3.73 -5.96
C ILE A 156 -5.99 2.50 -6.85
N GLN A 157 -5.10 2.42 -7.82
CA GLN A 157 -4.84 1.20 -8.57
C GLN A 157 -3.42 0.71 -8.36
N TYR A 158 -3.21 -0.60 -8.39
CA TYR A 158 -1.89 -1.22 -8.52
C TYR A 158 -1.79 -1.87 -9.90
N TYR A 159 -0.76 -1.51 -10.66
CA TYR A 159 -0.63 -1.89 -12.07
C TYR A 159 0.82 -1.86 -12.52
N SER A 160 1.10 -2.51 -13.64
CA SER A 160 2.38 -2.42 -14.35
C SER A 160 2.13 -2.07 -15.82
N VAL A 161 3.06 -1.35 -16.44
CA VAL A 161 3.07 -1.09 -17.88
C VAL A 161 4.33 -1.69 -18.45
N TRP A 162 4.19 -2.82 -19.15
CA TRP A 162 5.34 -3.53 -19.71
C TRP A 162 6.25 -2.59 -20.51
N PRO A 163 7.59 -2.64 -20.32
CA PRO A 163 8.34 -3.63 -19.54
C PRO A 163 8.59 -3.23 -18.08
N VAL A 164 7.93 -2.19 -17.58
CA VAL A 164 8.17 -1.63 -16.25
C VAL A 164 7.43 -2.46 -15.19
N ASN A 165 8.09 -2.57 -14.04
CA ASN A 165 7.60 -3.13 -12.78
C ASN A 165 6.28 -2.50 -12.30
N HIS A 166 5.70 -3.03 -11.24
CA HIS A 166 4.46 -2.48 -10.70
C HIS A 166 4.66 -1.12 -10.02
N GLN A 167 3.55 -0.40 -9.91
CA GLN A 167 3.41 0.88 -9.24
C GLN A 167 1.97 1.09 -8.80
N CYS A 168 1.75 2.06 -7.92
CA CYS A 168 0.42 2.60 -7.65
C CYS A 168 0.05 3.75 -8.60
N GLY A 169 -1.24 4.07 -8.65
CA GLY A 169 -1.76 5.19 -9.43
C GLY A 169 -3.18 5.57 -9.01
N LEU A 170 -3.67 6.69 -9.53
CA LEU A 170 -5.06 7.12 -9.34
C LEU A 170 -5.97 6.40 -10.33
N THR A 171 -7.22 6.16 -9.92
CA THR A 171 -8.23 5.52 -10.78
C THR A 171 -9.63 6.02 -10.44
N THR A 172 -10.61 5.67 -11.28
CA THR A 172 -12.04 5.86 -11.01
C THR A 172 -12.74 4.55 -10.65
N THR A 173 -12.01 3.43 -10.64
CA THR A 173 -12.56 2.10 -10.39
C THR A 173 -12.61 1.85 -8.89
N VAL A 174 -13.78 1.48 -8.37
CA VAL A 174 -13.92 1.10 -6.96
C VAL A 174 -13.18 -0.21 -6.70
N GLY A 175 -12.25 -0.17 -5.76
CA GLY A 175 -11.40 -1.29 -5.38
C GLY A 175 -11.98 -2.18 -4.28
N GLY A 176 -11.14 -3.08 -3.78
CA GLY A 176 -11.41 -3.85 -2.56
C GLY A 176 -10.76 -3.21 -1.34
N THR A 177 -11.29 -3.52 -0.16
CA THR A 177 -10.71 -3.17 1.13
C THR A 177 -9.97 -4.35 1.74
N GLN A 178 -9.00 -4.07 2.61
CA GLN A 178 -8.28 -5.07 3.37
C GLN A 178 -8.34 -4.73 4.88
N PRO A 179 -8.18 -5.72 5.77
CA PRO A 179 -7.94 -5.43 7.18
C PRO A 179 -6.79 -4.44 7.31
N LEU A 180 -7.00 -3.39 8.10
CA LEU A 180 -6.04 -2.32 8.31
C LEU A 180 -5.36 -2.47 9.67
N ILE A 181 -4.05 -2.23 9.73
CA ILE A 181 -3.29 -2.13 10.98
C ILE A 181 -2.40 -0.90 10.94
N ALA A 182 -2.51 -0.06 11.98
CA ALA A 182 -1.62 1.08 12.14
C ALA A 182 -0.24 0.62 12.63
N TRP A 183 0.82 1.30 12.21
CA TRP A 183 2.20 1.07 12.66
C TRP A 183 2.29 1.05 14.20
N GLU A 184 1.68 2.03 14.85
CA GLU A 184 1.62 2.17 16.31
C GLU A 184 0.79 1.06 16.97
N SER A 185 0.01 0.33 16.17
CA SER A 185 -0.79 -0.83 16.60
C SER A 185 -0.07 -2.17 16.48
N LEU A 186 1.06 -2.23 15.78
CA LEU A 186 1.85 -3.46 15.65
C LEU A 186 2.44 -3.89 17.01
N PRO A 187 2.50 -5.20 17.30
CA PRO A 187 3.37 -5.71 18.36
C PRO A 187 4.82 -5.33 18.08
N THR A 188 5.60 -5.14 19.15
CA THR A 188 7.02 -4.78 19.03
C THR A 188 7.80 -5.74 18.14
N ALA A 189 7.54 -7.06 18.24
CA ALA A 189 8.19 -8.05 17.38
C ALA A 189 7.91 -7.81 15.88
N ALA A 190 6.68 -7.44 15.53
CA ALA A 190 6.29 -7.15 14.15
C ALA A 190 6.91 -5.85 13.64
N SER A 191 6.89 -4.78 14.44
CA SER A 191 7.52 -3.50 14.06
C SER A 191 9.04 -3.64 13.92
N THR A 192 9.70 -4.36 14.84
CA THR A 192 11.15 -4.65 14.75
C THR A 192 11.46 -5.47 13.51
N ALA A 193 10.66 -6.50 13.20
CA ALA A 193 10.87 -7.30 12.00
C ALA A 193 10.71 -6.48 10.71
N LEU A 194 9.75 -5.55 10.65
CA LEU A 194 9.62 -4.64 9.50
C LEU A 194 10.76 -3.62 9.40
N GLU A 195 11.34 -3.23 10.54
CA GLU A 195 12.49 -2.33 10.56
C GLU A 195 13.74 -3.02 9.99
N ASP A 196 13.98 -4.26 10.43
CA ASP A 196 15.25 -4.98 10.27
C ASP A 196 15.29 -5.93 9.06
N THR A 197 14.15 -6.42 8.59
CA THR A 197 14.12 -7.41 7.49
C THR A 197 14.57 -6.79 6.18
N ASP A 198 15.48 -7.49 5.50
CA ASP A 198 15.85 -7.24 4.11
C ASP A 198 14.80 -7.86 3.16
N PHE A 199 14.06 -7.00 2.47
CA PHE A 199 13.08 -7.39 1.45
C PHE A 199 13.67 -7.30 0.02
N GLY A 200 15.01 -7.33 -0.10
CA GLY A 200 15.72 -7.26 -1.38
C GLY A 200 15.52 -5.90 -2.04
N ASP A 201 14.94 -5.91 -3.24
CA ASP A 201 14.70 -4.69 -4.02
C ASP A 201 13.50 -3.86 -3.47
N ALA A 202 12.62 -4.48 -2.67
CA ALA A 202 11.48 -3.81 -2.07
C ALA A 202 11.84 -3.19 -0.71
N ASN A 203 11.23 -2.04 -0.39
CA ASN A 203 11.50 -1.30 0.84
C ASN A 203 10.21 -0.99 1.60
N VAL A 204 10.13 -1.30 2.89
CA VAL A 204 8.99 -0.93 3.74
C VAL A 204 8.91 0.61 3.81
N PRO A 205 7.88 1.27 3.26
CA PRO A 205 7.93 2.72 3.07
C PRO A 205 7.60 3.51 4.34
N PHE A 206 6.92 2.88 5.30
CA PHE A 206 6.44 3.48 6.55
C PHE A 206 7.27 3.10 7.79
N LYS A 207 8.38 2.37 7.64
CA LYS A 207 9.30 2.07 8.74
C LYS A 207 10.06 3.33 9.19
N ASP A 208 10.65 3.33 10.38
CA ASP A 208 11.26 4.53 10.97
C ASP A 208 12.34 5.13 10.06
N ALA A 209 13.20 4.29 9.48
CA ALA A 209 14.26 4.73 8.58
C ALA A 209 13.76 5.43 7.29
N ASN A 210 12.54 5.12 6.84
CA ASN A 210 12.04 5.54 5.52
C ASN A 210 10.93 6.59 5.60
N PHE A 211 10.12 6.58 6.66
CA PHE A 211 8.86 7.32 6.72
C PHE A 211 9.03 8.83 6.44
N SER A 212 9.90 9.52 7.19
CA SER A 212 10.13 10.97 7.00
C SER A 212 10.62 11.29 5.59
N SER A 213 11.59 10.52 5.09
CA SER A 213 12.16 10.74 3.76
C SER A 213 11.13 10.55 2.63
N ASN A 214 10.17 9.64 2.82
CA ASN A 214 9.10 9.43 1.85
C ASN A 214 8.08 10.56 1.90
N LEU A 215 7.76 11.10 3.08
CA LEU A 215 6.92 12.30 3.20
C LEU A 215 7.57 13.51 2.52
N GLU A 216 8.88 13.70 2.69
CA GLU A 216 9.64 14.78 2.05
C GLU A 216 9.70 14.66 0.52
N LYS A 217 9.64 13.45 -0.03
CA LYS A 217 9.57 13.21 -1.48
C LYS A 217 8.17 13.44 -2.07
N ALA A 218 7.13 13.34 -1.25
CA ALA A 218 5.74 13.40 -1.69
C ALA A 218 5.16 14.83 -1.62
N THR A 219 5.84 15.77 -2.27
CA THR A 219 5.43 17.19 -2.32
C THR A 219 4.38 17.44 -3.41
N PHE A 220 3.49 18.40 -3.19
CA PHE A 220 2.39 18.78 -4.09
C PHE A 220 2.17 20.30 -4.12
#